data_AF-A0ABD0T6Y8-F1
#
_entry.id   AF-A0ABD0T6Y8-F1
#
_cell.length_a   1.000
_cell.length_b   1.000
_cell.length_c   1.000
_cell.angle_alpha   90.00
_cell.angle_beta   90.00
_cell.angle_gamma   90.00
#
_symmetry.space_group_name_H-M   'P 1'
#
loop_
_entity.id
_entity.type
_entity.pdbx_description
1 polymer ?
#
loop_
_entity_poly.entity_id
_entity_poly.type
_entity_poly.pdbx_seq_one_letter_code
_entity_poly.pdbx_strand_id
1 'polypeptide(L)'
;MILTQSINCQNQRYFTQYVAFPSALKYIESQNLTECVILTDSKSALQHVARCASGYSRGAPIAYDVLKMIRKLDNDRGINLRLQWVPSHVGLSGNEEADRLAKLACTTGINFSIVPFYTEILPKFRKSCYTKFKEYFDKRSVDKGICRKHIVILHRLRSGHFPSNKFAFLMRKAPSPNCDVCGTLDDVQHILVECEKYRGRRSPILQKFNINMYDVGAFIEILADPTSQAAKCLAEMVLNR
;
A
#
# COMPACT_ATOMS: atom_id res chain seq x y z
N MET A 1 -7.62 -1.26 38.27
CA MET A 1 -6.70 -1.09 37.13
C MET A 1 -6.76 -2.37 36.31
N ILE A 2 -7.24 -2.31 35.07
CA ILE A 2 -7.33 -3.48 34.20
C ILE A 2 -6.39 -3.23 33.04
N LEU A 3 -5.45 -4.17 32.87
CA LEU A 3 -4.35 -4.05 31.93
C LEU A 3 -4.64 -4.96 30.75
N THR A 4 -4.65 -4.38 29.56
CA THR A 4 -5.05 -5.05 28.34
C THR A 4 -3.96 -4.91 27.32
N GLN A 5 -3.42 -6.05 26.87
CA GLN A 5 -2.37 -6.06 25.87
C GLN A 5 -2.80 -6.79 24.59
N SER A 6 -2.14 -6.44 23.49
CA SER A 6 -2.45 -6.92 22.15
C SER A 6 -1.97 -8.36 21.96
N ILE A 7 -2.83 -9.26 21.49
CA ILE A 7 -2.44 -10.65 21.20
C ILE A 7 -1.55 -10.66 19.94
N ASN A 8 -0.23 -10.88 20.02
CA ASN A 8 0.56 -10.91 18.79
C ASN A 8 0.44 -12.28 18.07
N CYS A 9 -0.72 -12.54 17.45
CA CYS A 9 -0.91 -13.69 16.57
C CYS A 9 -0.41 -13.33 15.17
N GLN A 10 0.54 -14.13 14.64
CA GLN A 10 1.47 -13.80 13.54
C GLN A 10 0.86 -13.36 12.18
N ASN A 11 -0.45 -13.13 12.06
CA ASN A 11 -1.10 -12.82 10.79
C ASN A 11 -2.21 -11.76 10.82
N GLN A 12 -2.49 -11.10 11.96
CA GLN A 12 -3.56 -10.10 12.06
C GLN A 12 -3.18 -8.95 13.01
N ARG A 13 -2.46 -7.96 12.49
CA ARG A 13 -1.95 -6.84 13.32
C ARG A 13 -3.03 -5.90 13.84
N TYR A 14 -4.17 -5.73 13.17
CA TYR A 14 -5.19 -4.78 13.62
C TYR A 14 -6.14 -5.43 14.60
N PHE A 15 -6.66 -6.62 14.26
CA PHE A 15 -7.67 -7.29 15.06
C PHE A 15 -7.21 -7.56 16.50
N THR A 16 -5.97 -8.00 16.67
CA THR A 16 -5.49 -8.44 17.97
C THR A 16 -5.23 -7.33 18.98
N GLN A 17 -5.11 -6.09 18.52
CA GLN A 17 -5.01 -4.91 19.39
C GLN A 17 -6.34 -4.58 20.07
N TYR A 18 -7.47 -5.06 19.52
CA TYR A 18 -8.80 -4.76 20.05
C TYR A 18 -9.40 -5.88 20.88
N VAL A 19 -8.92 -7.13 20.77
CA VAL A 19 -9.49 -8.28 21.53
C VAL A 19 -9.45 -8.06 23.03
N ALA A 20 -8.47 -7.29 23.50
CA ALA A 20 -8.28 -7.04 24.90
C ALA A 20 -9.33 -6.06 25.49
N PHE A 21 -9.91 -5.16 24.68
CA PHE A 21 -10.95 -4.23 25.14
C PHE A 21 -12.26 -4.96 25.52
N PRO A 22 -12.89 -5.79 24.66
CA PRO A 22 -14.09 -6.53 25.04
C PRO A 22 -13.91 -7.38 26.31
N SER A 23 -12.75 -8.02 26.48
CA SER A 23 -12.46 -8.83 27.67
C SER A 23 -12.40 -7.97 28.93
N ALA A 24 -11.69 -6.83 28.90
CA ALA A 24 -11.67 -5.91 30.03
C ALA A 24 -13.04 -5.29 30.33
N LEU A 25 -13.79 -4.90 29.30
CA LEU A 25 -15.12 -4.31 29.47
C LEU A 25 -16.11 -5.32 30.08
N LYS A 26 -16.05 -6.60 29.68
CA LYS A 26 -16.83 -7.68 30.31
C LYS A 26 -16.43 -7.91 31.76
N TYR A 27 -15.15 -7.83 32.07
CA TYR A 27 -14.69 -7.90 33.45
C TYR A 27 -15.21 -6.71 34.27
N ILE A 28 -15.17 -5.48 33.74
CA ILE A 28 -15.75 -4.31 34.42
C ILE A 28 -17.25 -4.51 34.64
N GLU A 29 -17.97 -5.07 33.66
CA GLU A 29 -19.39 -5.39 33.79
C GLU A 29 -19.67 -6.39 34.94
N SER A 30 -18.73 -7.29 35.25
CA SER A 30 -18.88 -8.23 36.38
C SER A 30 -18.49 -7.66 37.73
N GLN A 31 -17.88 -6.47 37.78
CA GLN A 31 -17.50 -5.79 39.00
C GLN A 31 -18.48 -4.66 39.36
N ASN A 32 -18.57 -4.31 40.64
CA ASN A 32 -19.36 -3.17 41.12
C ASN A 32 -18.47 -1.92 41.24
N LEU A 33 -18.01 -1.39 40.09
CA LEU A 33 -17.13 -0.23 40.01
C LEU A 33 -17.93 1.01 39.59
N THR A 34 -17.53 2.19 40.11
CA THR A 34 -18.06 3.50 39.68
C THR A 34 -17.06 4.29 38.84
N GLU A 35 -15.76 4.06 39.06
CA GLU A 35 -14.68 4.65 38.27
C GLU A 35 -13.68 3.58 37.85
N CYS A 36 -13.20 3.65 36.61
CA CYS A 36 -12.23 2.69 36.10
C CYS A 36 -11.31 3.30 35.05
N VAL A 37 -10.07 2.82 35.01
CA VAL A 37 -9.10 3.13 33.96
C VAL A 37 -8.60 1.82 33.35
N ILE A 38 -8.72 1.69 32.03
CA ILE A 38 -8.09 0.63 31.23
C ILE A 38 -6.77 1.16 30.70
N LEU A 39 -5.67 0.46 31.01
CA LEU A 39 -4.34 0.81 30.47
C LEU A 39 -3.99 -0.12 29.31
N THR A 40 -3.44 0.44 28.24
CA THR A 40 -2.94 -0.32 27.08
C THR A 40 -1.67 0.31 26.51
N ASP A 41 -0.76 -0.53 26.03
CA ASP A 41 0.42 -0.09 25.32
C ASP A 41 0.18 0.21 23.82
N SER A 42 -1.01 -0.13 23.32
CA SER A 42 -1.41 0.16 21.95
C SER A 42 -1.95 1.59 21.77
N LYS A 43 -1.03 2.54 21.59
CA LYS A 43 -1.37 3.93 21.24
C LYS A 43 -2.25 4.00 19.99
N SER A 44 -1.96 3.17 18.98
CA SER A 44 -2.72 3.11 17.74
C SER A 44 -4.17 2.68 17.95
N ALA A 45 -4.42 1.70 18.83
CA ALA A 45 -5.78 1.25 19.11
C ALA A 45 -6.60 2.33 19.83
N LEU A 46 -6.00 3.03 20.80
CA LEU A 46 -6.64 4.15 21.49
C LEU A 46 -6.97 5.30 20.55
N GLN A 47 -6.01 5.71 19.71
CA GLN A 47 -6.24 6.76 18.71
C GLN A 47 -7.35 6.37 17.73
N HIS A 48 -7.42 5.10 17.35
CA HIS A 48 -8.45 4.60 16.46
C HIS A 48 -9.83 4.61 17.10
N VAL A 49 -9.97 4.14 18.35
CA VAL A 49 -11.23 4.22 19.11
C VAL A 49 -11.67 5.67 19.27
N ALA A 50 -10.76 6.57 19.65
CA ALA A 50 -11.04 8.00 19.79
C ALA A 50 -11.54 8.64 18.48
N ARG A 51 -10.89 8.30 17.35
CA ARG A 51 -11.32 8.77 16.02
C ARG A 51 -12.69 8.22 15.60
N CYS A 52 -12.99 6.96 15.95
CA CYS A 52 -14.31 6.39 15.69
C CYS A 52 -15.38 7.07 16.56
N ALA A 53 -15.04 7.46 17.79
CA ALA A 53 -15.93 8.18 18.70
C ALA A 53 -16.25 9.60 18.19
N SER A 54 -15.31 10.26 17.50
CA SER A 54 -15.46 11.63 16.98
C SER A 54 -16.36 11.76 15.75
N GLY A 55 -17.13 10.72 15.39
CA GLY A 55 -18.06 10.74 14.25
C GLY A 55 -17.40 10.56 12.87
N TYR A 56 -16.10 10.26 12.82
CA TYR A 56 -15.42 9.99 11.56
C TYR A 56 -15.76 8.56 11.07
N SER A 57 -16.54 8.45 9.99
CA SER A 57 -17.16 7.21 9.48
C SER A 57 -16.23 6.18 8.84
N ARG A 58 -14.95 6.14 9.21
CA ARG A 58 -13.95 5.21 8.65
C ARG A 58 -13.23 4.45 9.75
N GLY A 59 -13.88 3.44 10.34
CA GLY A 59 -13.32 2.62 11.41
C GLY A 59 -13.55 1.12 11.18
N ALA A 60 -12.70 0.29 11.77
CA ALA A 60 -12.94 -1.15 11.83
C ALA A 60 -14.17 -1.45 12.73
N PRO A 61 -15.05 -2.42 12.36
CA PRO A 61 -16.26 -2.76 13.12
C PRO A 61 -16.01 -2.98 14.62
N ILE A 62 -14.92 -3.67 14.96
CA ILE A 62 -14.54 -3.95 16.36
C ILE A 62 -14.39 -2.68 17.22
N ALA A 63 -13.97 -1.56 16.64
CA ALA A 63 -13.87 -0.30 17.38
C ALA A 63 -15.25 0.24 17.76
N TYR A 64 -16.25 0.07 16.89
CA TYR A 64 -17.63 0.45 17.19
C TYR A 64 -18.29 -0.49 18.20
N ASP A 65 -17.94 -1.79 18.19
CA ASP A 65 -18.37 -2.72 19.23
C ASP A 65 -17.82 -2.33 20.60
N VAL A 66 -16.54 -1.97 20.67
CA VAL A 66 -15.91 -1.43 21.89
C VAL A 66 -16.63 -0.16 22.36
N LEU A 67 -16.88 0.80 21.46
CA LEU A 67 -17.61 2.03 21.80
C LEU A 67 -19.04 1.75 22.28
N LYS A 68 -19.72 0.77 21.69
CA LYS A 68 -21.06 0.34 22.10
C LYS A 68 -21.05 -0.26 23.50
N MET A 69 -20.06 -1.09 23.83
CA MET A 69 -19.88 -1.66 25.17
C MET A 69 -19.58 -0.57 26.21
N ILE A 70 -18.71 0.40 25.87
CA ILE A 70 -18.40 1.54 26.76
C ILE A 70 -19.66 2.35 27.04
N ARG A 71 -20.44 2.72 26.00
CA ARG A 71 -21.70 3.46 26.16
C ARG A 71 -22.74 2.70 26.98
N LYS A 72 -22.80 1.36 26.83
CA LYS A 72 -23.70 0.53 27.63
C LYS A 72 -23.34 0.62 29.12
N LEU A 73 -22.05 0.49 29.47
CA LEU A 73 -21.61 0.58 30.87
C LEU A 73 -21.86 1.96 31.48
N ASP A 74 -21.69 3.02 30.70
CA ASP A 74 -22.00 4.39 31.12
C ASP A 74 -23.51 4.58 31.35
N ASN A 75 -24.35 4.19 30.38
CA ASN A 75 -25.80 4.34 30.49
C ASN A 75 -26.43 3.49 31.60
N ASP A 76 -25.98 2.24 31.76
CA ASP A 76 -26.61 1.29 32.68
C ASP A 76 -26.16 1.52 34.14
N ARG A 77 -24.96 2.09 34.36
CA ARG A 77 -24.33 2.16 35.69
C ARG A 77 -23.69 3.50 36.04
N GLY A 78 -23.59 4.45 35.12
CA GLY A 78 -22.89 5.72 35.31
C GLY A 78 -21.39 5.54 35.55
N ILE A 79 -20.77 4.52 34.96
CA ILE A 79 -19.34 4.25 35.17
C ILE A 79 -18.49 5.29 34.44
N ASN A 80 -17.66 6.01 35.19
CA ASN A 80 -16.63 6.89 34.65
C ASN A 80 -15.43 6.04 34.17
N LEU A 81 -15.47 5.61 32.91
CA LEU A 81 -14.43 4.80 32.28
C LEU A 81 -13.45 5.67 31.46
N ARG A 82 -12.15 5.53 31.75
CA ARG A 82 -11.07 6.17 30.98
C ARG A 82 -10.18 5.13 30.31
N LEU A 83 -9.71 5.45 29.10
CA LEU A 83 -8.71 4.65 28.40
C LEU A 83 -7.39 5.43 28.38
N GLN A 84 -6.30 4.83 28.87
CA GLN A 84 -5.02 5.49 29.02
C GLN A 84 -3.90 4.68 28.37
N TRP A 85 -3.08 5.37 27.57
CA TRP A 85 -1.90 4.77 26.97
C TRP A 85 -0.77 4.68 28.00
N VAL A 86 -0.04 3.57 27.98
CA VAL A 86 1.22 3.38 28.73
C VAL A 86 2.36 2.94 27.79
N PRO A 87 3.61 3.34 28.03
CA PRO A 87 4.72 2.85 27.24
C PRO A 87 4.92 1.34 27.44
N SER A 88 5.29 0.64 26.37
CA SER A 88 5.65 -0.78 26.43
C SER A 88 7.12 -0.97 26.82
N HIS A 89 7.47 -2.11 27.42
CA HIS A 89 8.84 -2.52 27.74
C HIS A 89 9.66 -1.58 28.65
N VAL A 90 8.99 -0.93 29.61
CA VAL A 90 9.63 0.00 30.57
C VAL A 90 9.68 -0.52 32.02
N GLY A 91 9.45 -1.81 32.28
CA GLY A 91 9.45 -2.34 33.64
C GLY A 91 8.12 -2.20 34.39
N LEU A 92 7.03 -1.81 33.71
CA LEU A 92 5.71 -1.72 34.35
C LEU A 92 5.15 -3.12 34.55
N SER A 93 5.29 -3.65 35.77
CA SER A 93 4.96 -5.02 36.16
C SER A 93 3.60 -5.51 35.64
N GLY A 94 2.57 -4.66 35.74
CA GLY A 94 1.26 -5.02 35.25
C GLY A 94 1.15 -5.08 33.71
N ASN A 95 1.84 -4.20 32.98
CA ASN A 95 1.86 -4.25 31.52
C ASN A 95 2.66 -5.48 31.04
N GLU A 96 3.74 -5.81 31.74
CA GLU A 96 4.53 -7.02 31.49
C GLU A 96 3.72 -8.28 31.76
N GLU A 97 2.91 -8.30 32.83
CA GLU A 97 2.02 -9.43 33.10
C GLU A 97 0.91 -9.56 32.05
N ALA A 98 0.32 -8.44 31.62
CA ALA A 98 -0.66 -8.45 30.53
C ALA A 98 -0.04 -8.97 29.21
N ASP A 99 1.23 -8.62 28.92
CA ASP A 99 1.98 -9.13 27.78
C ASP A 99 2.29 -10.63 27.88
N ARG A 100 2.70 -11.07 29.07
CA ARG A 100 2.92 -12.50 29.36
C ARG A 100 1.64 -13.30 29.14
N LEU A 101 0.50 -12.82 29.64
CA LEU A 101 -0.80 -13.48 29.47
C LEU A 101 -1.27 -13.47 28.01
N ALA A 102 -1.08 -12.37 27.28
CA ALA A 102 -1.43 -12.29 25.86
C ALA A 102 -0.59 -13.28 25.02
N LYS A 103 0.71 -13.42 25.31
CA LYS A 103 1.59 -14.41 24.66
C LYS A 103 1.20 -15.84 25.02
N LEU A 104 0.86 -16.10 26.27
CA LEU A 104 0.39 -17.41 26.72
C LEU A 104 -0.94 -17.80 26.04
N ALA A 105 -1.85 -16.84 25.86
CA ALA A 105 -3.11 -17.08 25.16
C ALA A 105 -2.91 -17.48 23.68
N CYS A 106 -1.81 -17.10 23.04
CA CYS A 106 -1.49 -17.57 21.67
C CYS A 106 -1.21 -19.08 21.61
N THR A 107 -0.80 -19.72 22.71
CA THR A 107 -0.43 -21.15 22.74
C THR A 107 -1.44 -22.01 23.49
N THR A 108 -1.94 -21.53 24.62
CA THR A 108 -2.86 -22.29 25.50
C THR A 108 -4.28 -21.73 25.51
N GLY A 109 -4.53 -20.65 24.78
CA GLY A 109 -5.83 -19.98 24.77
C GLY A 109 -6.89 -20.71 23.94
N ILE A 110 -8.10 -20.17 24.01
CA ILE A 110 -9.23 -20.63 23.21
C ILE A 110 -9.13 -20.01 21.82
N ASN A 111 -9.24 -20.83 20.78
CA ASN A 111 -9.33 -20.35 19.41
C ASN A 111 -10.70 -19.74 19.14
N PHE A 112 -10.72 -18.46 18.76
CA PHE A 112 -11.93 -17.79 18.29
C PHE A 112 -11.92 -17.70 16.77
N SER A 113 -13.00 -18.13 16.13
CA SER A 113 -13.21 -17.89 14.70
C SER A 113 -13.70 -16.46 14.53
N ILE A 114 -12.87 -15.62 13.91
CA ILE A 114 -13.14 -14.21 13.73
C ILE A 114 -12.97 -13.88 12.26
N VAL A 115 -14.00 -13.24 11.70
CA VAL A 115 -13.95 -12.73 10.33
C VAL A 115 -13.06 -11.48 10.32
N PRO A 116 -11.89 -11.52 9.64
CA PRO A 116 -11.00 -10.36 9.61
C PRO A 116 -11.66 -9.21 8.86
N PHE A 117 -11.34 -7.97 9.22
CA PHE A 117 -11.86 -6.84 8.47
C PHE A 117 -11.27 -6.83 7.06
N TYR A 118 -12.05 -6.42 6.04
CA TYR A 118 -11.64 -6.59 4.64
C TYR A 118 -10.26 -5.97 4.33
N THR A 119 -9.89 -4.88 5.01
CA THR A 119 -8.57 -4.24 4.85
C THR A 119 -7.40 -5.11 5.31
N GLU A 120 -7.62 -6.06 6.20
CA GLU A 120 -6.60 -7.02 6.65
C GLU A 120 -6.40 -8.15 5.63
N ILE A 121 -7.46 -8.53 4.92
CA ILE A 121 -7.41 -9.63 3.94
C ILE A 121 -7.01 -9.10 2.54
N LEU A 122 -7.35 -7.86 2.23
CA LEU A 122 -7.09 -7.23 0.93
C LEU A 122 -5.62 -7.33 0.48
N PRO A 123 -4.58 -7.15 1.33
CA PRO A 123 -3.19 -7.36 0.93
C PRO A 123 -2.90 -8.80 0.49
N LYS A 124 -3.47 -9.80 1.18
CA LYS A 124 -3.31 -11.22 0.84
C LYS A 124 -3.97 -11.53 -0.51
N PHE A 125 -5.20 -11.05 -0.72
CA PHE A 125 -5.89 -11.18 -2.01
C PHE A 125 -5.14 -10.49 -3.14
N ARG A 126 -4.70 -9.23 -2.94
CA ARG A 126 -3.89 -8.50 -3.92
C ARG A 126 -2.62 -9.26 -4.29
N LYS A 127 -1.92 -9.83 -3.30
CA LYS A 127 -0.73 -10.65 -3.54
C LYS A 127 -1.09 -11.90 -4.36
N SER A 128 -2.16 -12.62 -4.00
CA SER A 128 -2.62 -13.80 -4.73
C SER A 128 -2.98 -13.48 -6.19
N CYS A 129 -3.78 -12.43 -6.41
CA CYS A 129 -4.14 -11.96 -7.75
C CYS A 129 -2.89 -11.56 -8.54
N TYR A 130 -1.96 -10.85 -7.93
CA TYR A 130 -0.70 -10.46 -8.57
C TYR A 130 0.15 -11.67 -8.95
N THR A 131 0.29 -12.67 -8.09
CA THR A 131 1.02 -13.90 -8.39
C THR A 131 0.42 -14.63 -9.59
N LYS A 132 -0.91 -14.84 -9.58
CA LYS A 132 -1.61 -15.47 -10.72
C LYS A 132 -1.45 -14.68 -12.02
N PHE A 133 -1.58 -13.36 -11.94
CA PHE A 133 -1.35 -12.48 -13.10
C PHE A 133 0.09 -12.60 -13.60
N LYS A 134 1.07 -12.60 -12.69
CA LYS A 134 2.49 -12.69 -13.04
C LYS A 134 2.80 -14.01 -13.73
N GLU A 135 2.33 -15.14 -13.20
CA GLU A 135 2.51 -16.46 -13.82
C GLU A 135 1.90 -16.52 -15.23
N TYR A 136 0.67 -16.03 -15.39
CA TYR A 136 0.02 -15.93 -16.70
C TYR A 136 0.82 -15.05 -17.67
N PHE A 137 1.25 -13.89 -17.19
CA PHE A 137 1.95 -12.91 -17.99
C PHE A 137 3.34 -13.38 -18.41
N ASP A 138 4.07 -14.04 -17.50
CA ASP A 138 5.42 -14.57 -17.77
C ASP A 138 5.36 -15.65 -18.86
N LYS A 139 4.39 -16.56 -18.82
CA LYS A 139 4.16 -17.54 -19.90
C LYS A 139 3.87 -16.85 -21.23
N ARG A 140 2.92 -15.91 -21.24
CA ARG A 140 2.53 -15.18 -22.45
C ARG A 140 3.65 -14.30 -23.00
N SER A 141 4.54 -13.80 -22.14
CA SER A 141 5.71 -13.02 -22.53
C SER A 141 6.71 -13.85 -23.33
N VAL A 142 6.89 -15.13 -22.96
CA VAL A 142 7.70 -16.08 -23.71
C VAL A 142 7.06 -16.34 -25.08
N ASP A 143 5.77 -16.68 -25.11
CA ASP A 143 5.04 -16.97 -26.36
C ASP A 143 5.07 -15.81 -27.36
N LYS A 144 4.94 -14.57 -26.87
CA LYS A 144 4.94 -13.35 -27.69
C LYS A 144 6.34 -12.75 -27.88
N GLY A 145 7.36 -13.30 -27.23
CA GLY A 145 8.73 -12.79 -27.28
C GLY A 145 8.88 -11.35 -26.80
N ILE A 146 8.04 -10.90 -25.86
CA ILE A 146 8.05 -9.52 -25.35
C ILE A 146 7.79 -9.50 -23.84
N CYS A 147 8.65 -8.80 -23.08
CA CYS A 147 8.49 -8.71 -21.64
C CYS A 147 7.62 -7.51 -21.21
N ARG A 148 7.15 -7.55 -19.96
CA ARG A 148 6.29 -6.50 -19.38
C ARG A 148 6.91 -5.11 -19.47
N LYS A 149 8.22 -5.02 -19.26
CA LYS A 149 8.96 -3.75 -19.22
C LYS A 149 8.88 -3.05 -20.58
N HIS A 150 9.07 -3.80 -21.67
CA HIS A 150 8.92 -3.33 -23.04
C HIS A 150 7.50 -2.83 -23.31
N ILE A 151 6.47 -3.64 -22.98
CA ILE A 151 5.06 -3.28 -23.20
C ILE A 151 4.72 -1.96 -22.51
N VAL A 152 5.11 -1.80 -21.24
CA VAL A 152 4.83 -0.58 -20.47
C VAL A 152 5.48 0.64 -21.12
N ILE A 153 6.72 0.52 -21.59
CA ILE A 153 7.45 1.63 -22.22
C ILE A 153 6.81 1.99 -23.56
N LEU A 154 6.55 1.00 -24.41
CA LEU A 154 5.97 1.23 -25.73
C LEU A 154 4.58 1.84 -25.63
N HIS A 155 3.75 1.35 -24.71
CA HIS A 155 2.44 1.95 -24.47
C HIS A 155 2.54 3.40 -23.99
N ARG A 156 3.50 3.71 -23.10
CA ARG A 156 3.72 5.07 -22.60
C ARG A 156 4.27 6.02 -23.68
N LEU A 157 5.17 5.53 -24.54
CA LEU A 157 5.62 6.28 -25.71
C LEU A 157 4.43 6.55 -26.64
N ARG A 158 3.64 5.52 -26.96
CA ARG A 158 2.48 5.65 -27.87
C ARG A 158 1.40 6.58 -27.34
N SER A 159 1.14 6.59 -26.04
CA SER A 159 0.11 7.45 -25.42
C SER A 159 0.61 8.84 -25.03
N GLY A 160 1.91 9.14 -25.20
CA GLY A 160 2.51 10.39 -24.73
C GLY A 160 2.71 10.47 -23.20
N HIS A 161 2.27 9.46 -22.43
CA HIS A 161 2.46 9.38 -20.96
C HIS A 161 3.80 8.78 -20.57
N PHE A 162 4.83 9.09 -21.34
CA PHE A 162 6.19 8.68 -21.05
C PHE A 162 6.76 9.57 -19.92
N PRO A 163 7.52 9.03 -18.94
CA PRO A 163 8.15 9.82 -17.88
C PRO A 163 9.31 10.69 -18.42
N SER A 164 8.98 11.71 -19.19
CA SER A 164 9.87 12.77 -19.66
C SER A 164 9.84 13.97 -18.71
N ASN A 165 10.77 14.93 -18.86
CA ASN A 165 10.78 16.15 -18.05
C ASN A 165 9.50 16.96 -18.26
N LYS A 166 8.94 17.04 -19.48
CA LYS A 166 7.60 17.63 -19.72
C LYS A 166 6.52 16.97 -18.86
N PHE A 167 6.45 15.64 -18.86
CA PHE A 167 5.46 14.92 -18.07
C PHE A 167 5.69 15.09 -16.56
N ALA A 168 6.94 15.02 -16.10
CA ALA A 168 7.28 15.21 -14.69
C ALA A 168 6.99 16.65 -14.22
N PHE A 169 7.24 17.65 -15.06
CA PHE A 169 6.91 19.06 -14.79
C PHE A 169 5.40 19.27 -14.62
N LEU A 170 4.58 18.70 -15.52
CA LEU A 170 3.11 18.70 -15.39
C LEU A 170 2.63 18.07 -14.08
N MET A 171 3.33 17.02 -13.62
CA MET A 171 3.07 16.35 -12.35
C MET A 171 3.71 17.04 -11.14
N ARG A 172 4.34 18.21 -11.30
CA ARG A 172 5.07 18.97 -10.28
C ARG A 172 6.19 18.18 -9.59
N LYS A 173 6.87 17.34 -10.37
CA LYS A 173 8.00 16.48 -9.93
C LYS A 173 9.35 16.86 -10.54
N ALA A 174 9.36 17.77 -11.51
CA ALA A 174 10.57 18.30 -12.11
C ALA A 174 10.49 19.85 -12.15
N PRO A 175 11.63 20.55 -12.03
CA PRO A 175 11.68 22.01 -12.03
C PRO A 175 11.52 22.64 -13.42
N SER A 176 11.78 21.88 -14.48
CA SER A 176 11.71 22.34 -15.87
C SER A 176 11.11 21.24 -16.77
N PRO A 177 10.36 21.59 -17.82
CA PRO A 177 9.87 20.64 -18.81
C PRO A 177 10.92 20.29 -19.89
N ASN A 178 12.10 20.93 -19.87
CA ASN A 178 13.10 20.81 -20.93
C ASN A 178 14.09 19.67 -20.67
N CYS A 179 14.69 19.18 -21.74
CA CYS A 179 15.74 18.16 -21.73
C CYS A 179 17.03 18.75 -21.13
N ASP A 180 17.64 18.02 -20.20
CA ASP A 180 18.86 18.47 -19.51
C ASP A 180 20.08 18.59 -20.43
N VAL A 181 20.05 17.93 -21.60
CA VAL A 181 21.13 17.96 -22.60
C VAL A 181 20.83 18.94 -23.73
N CYS A 182 19.60 18.98 -24.22
CA CYS A 182 19.26 19.76 -25.42
C CYS A 182 18.71 21.15 -25.09
N GLY A 183 18.23 21.39 -23.87
CA GLY A 183 17.60 22.65 -23.46
C GLY A 183 16.21 22.91 -24.06
N THR A 184 15.72 22.05 -24.96
CA THR A 184 14.39 22.11 -25.58
C THR A 184 13.37 21.26 -24.83
N LEU A 185 12.08 21.39 -25.15
CA LEU A 185 10.99 20.64 -24.52
C LEU A 185 11.23 19.12 -24.59
N ASP A 186 11.24 18.41 -23.45
CA ASP A 186 11.47 16.96 -23.39
C ASP A 186 10.13 16.20 -23.48
N ASP A 187 9.70 15.89 -24.70
CA ASP A 187 8.54 15.04 -24.96
C ASP A 187 8.87 13.85 -25.84
N VAL A 188 7.85 13.02 -26.13
CA VAL A 188 8.05 11.77 -26.87
C VAL A 188 8.63 12.04 -28.27
N GLN A 189 8.19 13.10 -28.96
CA GLN A 189 8.74 13.45 -30.25
C GLN A 189 10.22 13.82 -30.12
N HIS A 190 10.54 14.69 -29.17
CA HIS A 190 11.92 15.03 -28.88
C HIS A 190 12.76 13.77 -28.62
N ILE A 191 12.32 12.89 -27.73
CA ILE A 191 13.01 11.63 -27.38
C ILE A 191 13.23 10.75 -28.61
N LEU A 192 12.20 10.53 -29.42
CA LEU A 192 12.23 9.56 -30.52
C LEU A 192 12.93 10.08 -31.77
N VAL A 193 12.94 11.39 -32.02
CA VAL A 193 13.36 11.96 -33.32
C VAL A 193 14.52 12.94 -33.19
N GLU A 194 14.53 13.80 -32.18
CA GLU A 194 15.38 15.00 -32.16
C GLU A 194 16.54 14.90 -31.15
N CYS A 195 16.28 14.37 -29.95
CA CYS A 195 17.13 14.46 -28.77
C CYS A 195 18.55 13.92 -28.99
N GLU A 196 19.55 14.76 -28.74
CA GLU A 196 20.97 14.41 -28.87
C GLU A 196 21.38 13.35 -27.85
N LYS A 197 20.79 13.36 -26.64
CA LYS A 197 21.01 12.34 -25.59
C LYS A 197 20.80 10.92 -26.13
N TYR A 198 19.85 10.72 -27.05
CA TYR A 198 19.50 9.41 -27.59
C TYR A 198 20.11 9.12 -28.95
N ARG A 199 20.80 10.08 -29.59
CA ARG A 199 21.30 9.95 -30.98
C ARG A 199 22.13 8.69 -31.20
N GLY A 200 23.12 8.43 -30.35
CA GLY A 200 23.99 7.25 -30.46
C GLY A 200 23.25 5.92 -30.40
N ARG A 201 22.13 5.85 -29.68
CA ARG A 201 21.27 4.65 -29.60
C ARG A 201 20.21 4.63 -30.72
N ARG A 202 19.76 5.80 -31.17
CA ARG A 202 18.73 5.97 -32.20
C ARG A 202 19.26 5.67 -33.61
N SER A 203 20.42 6.23 -33.98
CA SER A 203 20.97 6.12 -35.35
C SER A 203 21.10 4.67 -35.85
N PRO A 204 21.62 3.70 -35.06
CA PRO A 204 21.68 2.31 -35.48
C PRO A 204 20.30 1.68 -35.70
N ILE A 205 19.29 2.07 -34.93
CA ILE A 205 17.92 1.58 -35.06
C ILE A 205 17.32 2.08 -36.36
N LEU A 206 17.44 3.38 -36.64
CA LEU A 206 16.90 3.99 -37.87
C LEU A 206 17.53 3.36 -39.10
N GLN A 207 18.85 3.14 -39.10
CA GLN A 207 19.55 2.49 -40.20
C GLN A 207 19.10 1.03 -40.37
N LYS A 208 19.03 0.26 -39.28
CA LYS A 208 18.70 -1.18 -39.32
C LYS A 208 17.29 -1.45 -39.87
N PHE A 209 16.34 -0.57 -39.59
CA PHE A 209 14.94 -0.74 -39.99
C PHE A 209 14.51 0.22 -41.11
N ASN A 210 15.46 0.93 -41.73
CA ASN A 210 15.22 1.91 -42.79
C ASN A 210 14.14 2.94 -42.44
N ILE A 211 14.18 3.46 -41.21
CA ILE A 211 13.18 4.41 -40.70
C ILE A 211 13.60 5.82 -41.09
N ASN A 212 12.72 6.53 -41.79
CA ASN A 212 12.88 7.95 -42.06
C ASN A 212 12.56 8.76 -40.79
N MET A 213 13.54 9.49 -40.25
CA MET A 213 13.35 10.31 -39.06
C MET A 213 12.35 11.45 -39.23
N TYR A 214 12.12 11.90 -40.47
CA TYR A 214 11.16 12.96 -40.78
C TYR A 214 9.73 12.42 -40.96
N ASP A 215 9.57 11.10 -41.02
CA ASP A 215 8.26 10.45 -41.07
C ASP A 215 7.82 10.07 -39.65
N VAL A 216 7.11 10.99 -39.00
CA VAL A 216 6.55 10.77 -37.66
C VAL A 216 5.55 9.61 -37.66
N GLY A 217 4.88 9.34 -38.81
CA GLY A 217 3.95 8.23 -38.97
C GLY A 217 4.62 6.87 -38.76
N ALA A 218 5.85 6.71 -39.26
CA ALA A 218 6.63 5.49 -39.11
C ALA A 218 6.84 5.09 -37.64
N PHE A 219 7.07 6.05 -36.74
CA PHE A 219 7.22 5.76 -35.31
C PHE A 219 5.89 5.31 -34.67
N ILE A 220 4.76 5.92 -35.07
CA ILE A 220 3.45 5.53 -34.55
C ILE A 220 3.12 4.10 -34.97
N GLU A 221 3.40 3.72 -36.22
CA GLU A 221 3.21 2.37 -36.74
C GLU A 221 4.08 1.35 -36.01
N ILE A 222 5.36 1.66 -35.78
CA ILE A 222 6.25 0.79 -35.00
C ILE A 222 5.72 0.61 -33.57
N LEU A 223 5.28 1.69 -32.92
CA LEU A 223 4.71 1.62 -31.57
C LEU A 223 3.35 0.92 -31.53
N ALA A 224 2.66 0.79 -32.67
CA ALA A 224 1.40 0.07 -32.78
C ALA A 224 1.59 -1.45 -32.73
N ASP A 225 2.72 -1.97 -33.25
CA ASP A 225 3.14 -3.37 -33.08
C ASP A 225 4.29 -3.50 -32.07
N PRO A 226 3.98 -3.67 -30.77
CA PRO A 226 5.00 -3.79 -29.75
C PRO A 226 5.84 -5.06 -29.88
N THR A 227 5.35 -6.09 -30.59
CA THR A 227 6.07 -7.36 -30.76
C THR A 227 7.14 -7.30 -31.83
N SER A 228 7.12 -6.28 -32.69
CA SER A 228 8.14 -6.03 -33.69
C SER A 228 9.53 -5.82 -33.08
N GLN A 229 10.57 -6.22 -33.80
CA GLN A 229 11.94 -6.00 -33.36
C GLN A 229 12.28 -4.51 -33.29
N ALA A 230 11.72 -3.70 -34.19
CA ALA A 230 11.89 -2.25 -34.19
C ALA A 230 11.35 -1.62 -32.90
N ALA A 231 10.13 -1.99 -32.48
CA ALA A 231 9.55 -1.51 -31.24
C ALA A 231 10.41 -1.92 -30.03
N LYS A 232 10.87 -3.17 -29.97
CA LYS A 232 11.75 -3.62 -28.89
C LYS A 232 13.03 -2.79 -28.80
N CYS A 233 13.68 -2.52 -29.94
CA CYS A 233 14.85 -1.65 -29.99
C CYS A 233 14.55 -0.21 -29.53
N LEU A 234 13.40 0.37 -29.91
CA LEU A 234 12.99 1.69 -29.43
C LEU A 234 12.73 1.72 -27.92
N ALA A 235 12.18 0.66 -27.34
CA ALA A 235 12.02 0.57 -25.89
C ALA A 235 13.38 0.48 -25.18
N GLU A 236 14.31 -0.34 -25.69
CA GLU A 236 15.68 -0.47 -25.14
C GLU A 236 16.46 0.85 -25.20
N MET A 237 16.26 1.64 -26.26
CA MET A 237 16.85 2.98 -26.39
C MET A 237 16.59 3.85 -25.15
N VAL A 238 15.37 3.79 -24.61
CA VAL A 238 14.90 4.61 -23.48
C VAL A 238 14.88 3.88 -22.14
N LEU A 239 15.34 2.62 -22.07
CA LEU A 239 15.27 1.78 -20.86
C LEU A 239 16.35 2.12 -19.82
N ASN A 240 17.49 2.66 -20.27
CA ASN A 240 18.65 2.99 -19.45
C ASN A 240 18.86 4.52 -19.42
N ARG A 241 17.89 5.25 -18.84
CA ARG A 241 17.90 6.73 -18.75
C ARG A 241 18.79 7.26 -17.66
#